data_AF-A0A7M2BXY7-F1
#
_entry.id   AF-A0A7M2BXY7-F1
#
_cell.length_a   1.000
_cell.length_b   1.000
_cell.length_c   1.000
_cell.angle_alpha   90.00
_cell.angle_beta   90.00
_cell.angle_gamma   90.00
#
_symmetry.space_group_name_H-M   'P 1'
#
loop_
_entity.id
_entity.type
_entity.pdbx_description
1 polymer ?
#
loop_
_entity_poly.entity_id
_entity_poly.type
_entity_poly.pdbx_seq_one_letter_code
_entity_poly.pdbx_strand_id
1 'polypeptide(L)' 'MYISDTINRAAYGHERISITRSGKRAAVLIRAEDLKRLELLEDEADLGALQTARAEDDGTRISLDEMLKENGINR' A
#
# COMPACT_ATOMS: atom_id res chain seq x y z
N MET A 1 26.49 15.14 1.36
CA MET A 1 26.16 13.74 1.69
C MET A 1 26.08 12.97 0.39
N TYR A 2 26.87 11.91 0.23
CA TYR A 2 26.84 11.09 -0.99
C TYR A 2 25.68 10.09 -0.90
N ILE A 3 24.97 9.89 -2.01
CA ILE A 3 23.83 8.98 -2.06
C ILE A 3 24.17 7.55 -1.64
N SER A 4 25.38 7.07 -1.93
CA SER A 4 25.86 5.74 -1.54
C SER A 4 25.91 5.54 -0.02
N ASP A 5 26.27 6.58 0.73
CA ASP A 5 26.29 6.52 2.20
C ASP A 5 24.87 6.41 2.77
N THR A 6 23.94 7.21 2.24
CA THR A 6 22.52 7.14 2.57
C THR A 6 21.94 5.74 2.30
N ILE A 7 22.31 5.13 1.18
CA ILE A 7 21.88 3.77 0.82
C ILE A 7 22.44 2.75 1.81
N ASN A 8 23.73 2.82 2.15
CA ASN A 8 24.33 1.90 3.11
C ASN A 8 23.69 2.00 4.50
N ARG A 9 23.41 3.22 4.96
CA ARG A 9 22.74 3.46 6.25
C ARG A 9 21.32 2.91 6.28
N ALA A 10 20.57 3.07 5.19
CA ALA A 10 19.27 2.43 5.07
C ALA A 10 19.45 0.90 5.08
N ALA A 11 20.21 0.35 4.13
CA ALA A 11 20.38 -1.09 3.89
C ALA A 11 20.87 -1.87 5.13
N TYR A 12 21.88 -1.35 5.82
CA TYR A 12 22.59 -2.07 6.89
C TYR A 12 22.47 -1.40 8.26
N GLY A 13 22.24 -0.09 8.31
CA GLY A 13 22.10 0.67 9.55
C GLY A 13 20.70 0.63 10.16
N HIS A 14 19.74 -0.07 9.52
CA HIS A 14 18.34 -0.13 9.92
C HIS A 14 17.64 1.24 9.97
N GLU A 15 18.17 2.22 9.23
CA GLU A 15 17.63 3.55 9.20
C GLU A 15 16.50 3.70 8.17
N ARG A 16 15.48 4.50 8.50
CA ARG A 16 14.45 4.95 7.56
C ARG A 16 14.65 6.41 7.26
N ILE A 17 14.96 6.75 6.02
CA ILE A 17 15.44 8.08 5.65
C ILE A 17 14.38 8.77 4.80
N SER A 18 13.81 9.88 5.29
CA SER A 18 12.88 10.71 4.52
C SER A 18 13.63 11.62 3.55
N ILE A 19 13.23 11.61 2.28
CA ILE A 19 13.73 12.51 1.23
C ILE A 19 12.69 13.61 1.04
N THR A 20 13.11 14.87 1.14
CA THR A 20 12.22 16.03 1.00
C THR A 20 12.47 16.80 -0.31
N ARG A 21 11.41 17.35 -0.89
CA ARG A 21 11.45 18.26 -2.04
C ARG A 21 10.52 19.44 -1.74
N SER A 22 11.05 20.66 -1.86
CA SER A 22 10.30 21.90 -1.56
C SER A 22 9.64 21.89 -0.16
N GLY A 23 10.36 21.37 0.84
CA GLY A 23 9.87 21.29 2.23
C GLY A 23 8.84 20.18 2.50
N LYS A 24 8.45 19.39 1.48
CA LYS A 24 7.52 18.27 1.62
C LYS A 24 8.24 16.94 1.52
N ARG A 25 7.81 15.93 2.28
CA ARG A 25 8.30 14.55 2.12
C ARG A 25 7.90 14.05 0.74
N ALA A 26 8.89 13.71 -0.08
CA ALA A 26 8.70 13.25 -1.46
C ALA A 26 8.93 11.74 -1.60
N ALA A 27 9.82 11.16 -0.80
CA ALA A 27 10.08 9.72 -0.79
C ALA A 27 10.63 9.28 0.58
N VAL A 28 10.70 7.97 0.79
CA VAL A 28 11.38 7.37 1.94
C VAL A 28 12.27 6.24 1.43
N LEU A 29 13.52 6.21 1.88
CA LEU A 29 14.42 5.10 1.65
C LEU A 29 14.41 4.18 2.88
N ILE A 30 14.17 2.89 2.63
CA ILE A 30 14.14 1.82 3.63
C ILE A 30 14.93 0.62 3.13
N ARG A 31 15.13 -0.37 4.00
CA ARG A 31 15.70 -1.67 3.62
C ARG A 31 14.74 -2.42 2.71
N ALA A 32 15.30 -3.17 1.76
CA ALA A 32 14.51 -4.05 0.91
C ALA A 32 13.71 -5.09 1.73
N GLU A 33 14.28 -5.61 2.81
CA GLU A 33 13.57 -6.56 3.69
C GLU A 33 12.38 -5.91 4.41
N ASP A 34 12.51 -4.64 4.82
CA ASP A 34 11.40 -3.91 5.44
C ASP A 34 10.28 -3.67 4.42
N LEU A 35 10.62 -3.36 3.16
CA LEU A 35 9.63 -3.25 2.08
C LEU A 35 8.88 -4.57 1.88
N LYS A 36 9.61 -5.69 1.76
CA LYS A 36 9.02 -7.02 1.59
C LYS A 36 8.09 -7.39 2.75
N ARG A 37 8.45 -7.02 3.97
CA ARG A 37 7.59 -7.22 5.15
C ARG A 37 6.32 -6.38 5.07
N LEU A 38 6.38 -5.15 4.56
CA LEU A 38 5.19 -4.32 4.38
C LEU A 38 4.25 -4.92 3.33
N GLU A 39 4.79 -5.36 2.20
CA GLU A 39 4.03 -6.03 1.13
C GLU A 39 3.31 -7.27 1.68
N LEU A 40 3.98 -8.10 2.48
CA LEU A 40 3.36 -9.28 3.09
C LEU A 40 2.20 -8.91 4.06
N LEU A 41 2.37 -7.83 4.83
CA LEU A 41 1.32 -7.38 5.75
C LEU A 41 0.10 -6.82 4.99
N GLU A 42 0.32 -6.19 3.84
CA GLU A 42 -0.76 -5.75 2.95
C GLU A 42 -1.49 -6.97 2.36
N ASP A 43 -0.77 -7.98 1.86
CA ASP A 43 -1.36 -9.22 1.34
C ASP A 43 -2.20 -9.95 2.41
N GLU A 44 -1.70 -10.04 3.65
CA GLU A 44 -2.42 -10.64 4.77
C GLU A 44 -3.71 -9.86 5.11
N ALA A 45 -3.65 -8.53 5.08
CA ALA A 45 -4.81 -7.68 5.33
C ALA A 45 -5.87 -7.81 4.23
N ASP A 46 -5.45 -7.85 2.95
CA ASP A 46 -6.35 -8.05 1.81
C ASP A 46 -7.02 -9.42 1.85
N LEU A 47 -6.27 -10.47 2.22
CA LEU A 47 -6.84 -11.80 2.42
C LEU A 47 -7.90 -11.80 3.53
N GLY A 48 -7.62 -11.12 4.65
CA GLY A 48 -8.58 -10.96 5.74
C GLY A 48 -9.84 -10.21 5.31
N ALA A 49 -9.69 -9.12 4.56
CA ALA A 49 -10.81 -8.36 4.01
C ALA A 49 -11.68 -9.21 3.08
N LEU A 50 -11.06 -10.00 2.20
CA LEU A 50 -11.77 -10.92 1.31
C LEU A 50 -12.55 -11.99 2.10
N GLN A 51 -11.95 -12.57 3.14
CA GLN A 51 -12.62 -13.58 3.97
C GLN A 51 -13.84 -12.99 4.68
N THR A 52 -13.72 -11.79 5.25
CA THR A 52 -14.84 -11.07 5.87
C THR A 52 -15.93 -10.77 4.86
N ALA A 53 -15.59 -10.19 3.70
CA ALA A 53 -16.56 -9.87 2.66
C ALA A 53 -17.32 -11.11 2.17
N ARG A 54 -16.65 -12.27 2.06
CA ARG A 54 -17.30 -13.54 1.72
C ARG A 54 -18.21 -14.07 2.80
N ALA A 55 -17.89 -13.84 4.07
CA ALA A 55 -18.75 -14.25 5.19
C ALA A 55 -20.00 -13.36 5.32
N GLU A 56 -19.87 -12.09 4.93
CA GLU A 56 -20.96 -11.10 4.91
C GLU A 56 -21.82 -11.14 3.64
N ASP A 57 -21.36 -11.83 2.59
CA ASP A 57 -22.09 -11.98 1.32
C ASP A 57 -23.44 -12.67 1.53
N ASP A 58 -24.52 -11.92 1.35
CA ASP A 58 -25.91 -12.39 1.46
C ASP A 58 -26.41 -13.07 0.16
N GLY A 59 -25.56 -13.14 -0.87
CA GLY A 59 -25.84 -13.75 -2.16
C GLY A 59 -26.55 -12.83 -3.16
N THR A 60 -26.90 -11.60 -2.77
CA THR A 60 -27.50 -10.60 -3.65
C THR A 60 -26.53 -10.21 -4.76
N ARG A 61 -27.05 -10.10 -5.97
CA ARG A 61 -26.28 -9.71 -7.17
C ARG A 61 -26.95 -8.52 -7.82
N ILE A 62 -26.17 -7.48 -8.12
CA ILE A 62 -26.61 -6.32 -8.89
C ILE A 62 -25.97 -6.33 -10.27
N SER A 63 -26.62 -5.74 -11.26
CA SER A 63 -26.04 -5.54 -12.58
C SER A 63 -24.93 -4.47 -12.53
N LEU A 64 -24.02 -4.50 -13.52
CA LEU A 64 -23.00 -3.46 -13.64
C LEU A 64 -23.61 -2.07 -13.80
N ASP A 65 -24.71 -1.94 -14.56
CA ASP A 65 -25.38 -0.66 -14.78
C ASP A 65 -25.98 -0.09 -13.49
N GLU A 66 -26.56 -0.94 -12.64
CA GLU A 66 -27.07 -0.55 -11.32
C GLU A 66 -25.91 -0.10 -10.41
N MET A 67 -24.82 -0.89 -10.34
CA MET A 67 -23.64 -0.55 -9.54
C MET A 67 -23.04 0.80 -9.94
N LEU A 68 -22.87 1.05 -11.24
CA LEU A 68 -22.31 2.29 -11.76
C LEU A 68 -23.22 3.48 -11.43
N LYS A 69 -24.54 3.32 -11.58
CA LYS A 69 -25.54 4.34 -11.27
C LYS A 69 -25.55 4.71 -9.78
N GLU A 70 -25.50 3.71 -8.88
CA GLU A 70 -25.48 3.92 -7.43
C GLU A 70 -24.23 4.66 -6.97
N ASN A 71 -23.09 4.40 -7.61
CA ASN A 71 -21.80 5.02 -7.27
C ASN A 71 -21.53 6.34 -8.03
N GLY A 72 -22.48 6.80 -8.86
CA GLY A 72 -22.33 8.03 -9.64
C GLY A 72 -21.20 7.98 -10.68
N ILE A 73 -20.84 6.78 -11.14
CA ILE A 73 -19.76 6.57 -12.12
C ILE A 73 -20.38 6.54 -13.52
N ASN A 74 -20.16 7.60 -14.29
CA ASN A 74 -20.57 7.66 -15.69
C ASN A 74 -19.49 7.04 -16.58
N ARG A 75 -19.92 6.24 -17.57
CA ARG A 75 -19.04 5.66 -18.60
C ARG A 75 -18.84 6.61 -19.77
#